data_AF-A0A841EMG8-F1
#
_entry.id   AF-A0A841EMG8-F1
#
_cell.length_a   1.000
_cell.length_b   1.000
_cell.length_c   1.000
_cell.angle_alpha   90.00
_cell.angle_beta   90.00
_cell.angle_gamma   90.00
#
_symmetry.space_group_name_H-M   'P 1'
#
loop_
_entity.id
_entity.type
_entity.pdbx_description
1 polymer ?
#
loop_
_entity_poly.entity_id
_entity_poly.type
_entity_poly.pdbx_seq_one_letter_code
_entity_poly.pdbx_strand_id
1 'polypeptide(L)'
;MAKNVSRAPKASQSTNRPSKGIFAFFDKIFNMDRILGGEFPASQLRYVLWVSALIVIYIVSSLNAESLIHKIDKAKFALEEKRADYTTQKADFMKAGKQSEIIKKVEPMGLEENKVPPTKIVVEE
;
A
#
# COMPACT_ATOMS: atom_id res chain seq x y z
N MET A 1 44.69 -2.89 -75.59
CA MET A 1 44.33 -1.52 -75.20
C MET A 1 42.82 -1.38 -75.24
N ALA A 2 42.18 -1.12 -74.09
CA ALA A 2 41.01 -0.25 -73.91
C ALA A 2 40.62 -0.30 -72.42
N LYS A 3 40.42 0.89 -71.84
CA LYS A 3 40.30 1.19 -70.41
C LYS A 3 38.83 1.16 -69.96
N ASN A 4 38.63 0.74 -68.70
CA ASN A 4 37.78 1.33 -67.65
C ASN A 4 36.28 1.57 -67.93
N VAL A 5 35.40 1.16 -67.01
CA VAL A 5 34.71 2.07 -66.06
C VAL A 5 33.87 1.27 -65.05
N SER A 6 34.20 1.47 -63.77
CA SER A 6 33.43 1.12 -62.59
C SER A 6 31.96 1.56 -62.68
N ARG A 7 31.03 0.65 -62.35
CA ARG A 7 29.64 1.01 -62.03
C ARG A 7 29.15 0.25 -60.80
N ALA A 8 29.45 0.78 -59.62
CA ALA A 8 28.41 0.93 -58.61
C ALA A 8 27.69 2.23 -58.97
N PRO A 9 26.34 2.29 -59.05
CA PRO A 9 25.56 2.46 -57.82
C PRO A 9 24.10 1.94 -57.88
N LYS A 10 23.54 1.63 -56.71
CA LYS A 10 22.32 2.21 -56.13
C LYS A 10 21.72 1.23 -55.12
N ALA A 11 22.20 1.34 -53.88
CA ALA A 11 21.34 1.11 -52.74
C ALA A 11 20.23 2.17 -52.80
N SER A 12 19.06 1.80 -53.32
CA SER A 12 17.91 2.70 -53.31
C SER A 12 16.69 1.98 -52.75
N GLN A 13 16.16 2.62 -51.71
CA GLN A 13 14.81 2.53 -51.15
C GLN A 13 14.61 1.54 -49.99
N SER A 14 15.12 1.96 -48.82
CA SER A 14 14.44 1.67 -47.55
C SER A 14 13.05 2.33 -47.59
N THR A 15 12.05 1.58 -48.05
CA THR A 15 10.64 1.91 -47.83
C THR A 15 10.39 1.85 -46.32
N ASN A 16 10.29 3.02 -45.70
CA ASN A 16 9.82 3.18 -44.32
C ASN A 16 8.39 2.65 -44.25
N ARG A 17 8.23 1.36 -43.96
CA ARG A 17 6.93 0.77 -43.64
C ARG A 17 6.62 1.16 -42.19
N PRO A 18 5.58 1.96 -41.91
CA PRO A 18 5.25 2.30 -40.53
C PRO A 18 4.90 1.01 -39.77
N SER A 19 5.49 0.84 -38.59
CA SER A 19 5.36 -0.35 -37.77
C SER A 19 3.89 -0.62 -37.43
N LYS A 20 3.37 -1.76 -37.89
CA LYS A 20 2.01 -2.26 -37.67
C LYS A 20 1.77 -2.72 -36.23
N GLY A 21 1.88 -1.81 -35.27
CA GLY A 21 1.56 -2.15 -33.90
C GLY A 21 1.48 -0.86 -33.11
N ILE A 22 0.37 -0.67 -32.42
CA ILE A 22 0.16 0.43 -31.48
C ILE A 22 0.08 1.81 -32.17
N PHE A 23 1.14 2.33 -32.80
CA PHE A 23 1.13 3.64 -33.47
C PHE A 23 0.00 3.80 -34.50
N ALA A 24 -0.22 2.82 -35.37
CA ALA A 24 -1.31 2.86 -36.37
C ALA A 24 -2.72 2.85 -35.75
N PHE A 25 -2.88 2.30 -34.54
CA PHE A 25 -4.14 2.32 -33.80
C PHE A 25 -4.36 3.67 -33.13
N PHE A 26 -3.31 4.27 -32.57
CA PHE A 26 -3.33 5.63 -32.04
C PHE A 26 -3.66 6.66 -33.12
N ASP A 27 -3.02 6.58 -34.29
CA ASP A 27 -3.30 7.50 -35.41
C ASP A 27 -4.77 7.43 -35.87
N LYS A 28 -5.36 6.22 -35.87
CA LYS A 28 -6.76 6.00 -36.27
C LYS A 28 -7.76 6.54 -35.24
N ILE A 29 -7.44 6.45 -33.95
CA ILE A 29 -8.31 6.95 -32.86
C ILE A 29 -8.22 8.47 -32.76
N PHE A 30 -7.02 9.03 -32.86
CA PHE A 30 -6.80 10.45 -32.65
C PHE A 30 -7.01 11.32 -33.90
N ASN A 31 -7.13 10.75 -35.11
CA ASN A 31 -7.30 11.48 -36.39
C ASN A 31 -6.58 12.83 -36.38
N MET A 32 -5.29 12.78 -36.03
CA MET A 32 -4.43 13.92 -35.67
C MET A 32 -4.53 15.01 -36.75
N ASP A 33 -4.55 14.61 -38.02
CA ASP A 33 -4.62 15.49 -39.20
C ASP A 33 -5.88 16.36 -39.27
N ARG A 34 -7.03 15.90 -38.74
CA ARG A 34 -8.31 16.62 -38.86
C ARG A 34 -8.62 17.50 -37.66
N ILE A 35 -8.12 17.12 -36.48
CA ILE A 35 -8.32 17.87 -35.23
C ILE A 35 -7.24 18.95 -35.07
N LEU A 36 -6.02 18.72 -35.56
CA LEU A 36 -4.88 19.60 -35.31
C LEU A 36 -4.48 20.48 -36.51
N GLY A 37 -5.06 20.25 -37.71
CA GLY A 37 -5.04 21.21 -38.82
C GLY A 37 -3.67 21.71 -39.30
N GLY A 38 -2.58 21.02 -38.97
CA GLY A 38 -1.21 21.41 -39.29
C GLY A 38 -0.15 20.53 -38.63
N GLU A 39 1.12 20.77 -39.00
CA GLU A 39 2.29 20.07 -38.44
C GLU A 39 2.42 20.37 -36.94
N PHE A 40 2.36 19.33 -36.11
CA PHE A 40 2.44 19.48 -34.67
C PHE A 40 3.84 19.96 -34.24
N PRO A 41 3.97 21.15 -33.62
CA PRO A 41 5.25 21.62 -33.11
C PRO A 41 5.77 20.64 -32.05
N ALA A 42 7.00 20.15 -32.22
CA ALA A 42 7.63 19.21 -31.29
C ALA A 42 7.69 19.72 -29.84
N SER A 43 7.58 21.04 -29.62
CA SER A 43 7.50 21.65 -28.30
C SER A 43 6.19 21.32 -27.55
N GLN A 44 5.05 21.27 -28.23
CA GLN A 44 3.74 20.97 -27.63
C GLN A 44 3.63 19.49 -27.24
N LEU A 45 4.32 18.61 -27.97
CA LEU A 45 4.38 17.17 -27.67
C LEU A 45 4.96 16.90 -26.28
N ARG A 46 5.99 17.65 -25.89
CA ARG A 46 6.58 17.55 -24.56
C ARG A 46 5.57 17.84 -23.45
N TYR A 47 4.72 18.86 -23.62
CA TYR A 47 3.70 19.22 -22.64
C TYR A 47 2.58 18.19 -22.55
N VAL A 48 2.10 17.69 -23.70
CA VAL A 48 1.05 16.65 -23.73
C VAL A 48 1.54 15.36 -23.07
N LEU A 49 2.78 14.95 -23.36
CA LEU A 49 3.40 13.78 -22.71
C LEU A 49 3.54 13.98 -21.20
N TRP A 50 3.93 15.18 -20.77
CA TRP A 50 4.06 15.50 -19.34
C TRP A 50 2.71 15.40 -18.61
N VAL A 51 1.64 15.97 -19.18
CA VAL A 51 0.29 15.90 -18.60
C VAL A 51 -0.24 14.45 -18.64
N SER A 52 -0.03 13.73 -19.74
CA SER A 52 -0.40 12.32 -19.85
C SER A 52 0.26 11.47 -18.76
N ALA A 53 1.55 11.69 -18.50
CA ALA A 53 2.27 11.01 -17.42
C ALA A 53 1.64 11.30 -16.04
N LEU A 54 1.26 12.55 -15.76
CA LEU A 54 0.58 12.91 -14.52
C LEU A 54 -0.79 12.23 -14.38
N ILE A 55 -1.55 12.12 -15.47
CA ILE A 55 -2.84 11.42 -15.48
C ILE A 55 -2.65 9.95 -15.14
N VAL A 56 -1.63 9.29 -15.70
CA VAL A 56 -1.32 7.89 -15.37
C VAL A 56 -0.97 7.74 -13.89
N ILE A 57 -0.11 8.61 -13.35
CA ILE A 57 0.25 8.60 -11.93
C ILE A 57 -1.00 8.79 -11.05
N TYR A 58 -1.89 9.70 -11.43
CA TYR A 58 -3.14 9.94 -10.72
C TYR A 58 -4.04 8.70 -10.69
N ILE A 59 -4.25 8.04 -11.83
CA ILE A 59 -5.06 6.82 -11.93
C ILE A 59 -4.48 5.73 -11.03
N VAL A 60 -3.17 5.49 -11.10
CA VAL A 60 -2.48 4.49 -10.27
C VAL A 60 -2.61 4.81 -8.79
N SER A 61 -2.46 6.09 -8.41
CA SER A 61 -2.62 6.52 -7.02
C SER A 61 -4.04 6.30 -6.51
N SER A 62 -5.05 6.60 -7.34
CA SER A 62 -6.46 6.44 -7.00
C SER A 62 -6.83 4.98 -6.75
N LEU A 63 -6.41 4.06 -7.64
CA LEU A 63 -6.61 2.62 -7.50
C LEU A 63 -5.99 2.07 -6.20
N ASN A 64 -4.81 2.55 -5.82
CA ASN A 64 -4.14 2.11 -4.61
C ASN A 64 -4.87 2.57 -3.33
N ALA A 65 -5.49 3.76 -3.35
CA ALA A 65 -6.20 4.32 -2.21
C ALA A 65 -7.37 3.44 -1.76
N GLU A 66 -8.15 2.91 -2.71
CA GLU A 66 -9.29 2.04 -2.41
C GLU A 66 -8.85 0.74 -1.72
N SER A 67 -7.79 0.11 -2.24
CA SER A 67 -7.23 -1.11 -1.62
C SER A 67 -6.68 -0.84 -0.21
N LEU A 68 -6.16 0.37 0.04
CA LEU A 68 -5.60 0.75 1.32
C LEU A 68 -6.69 0.97 2.36
N ILE A 69 -7.81 1.58 1.98
CA ILE A 69 -8.98 1.77 2.88
C ILE A 69 -9.47 0.42 3.39
N HIS A 70 -9.64 -0.56 2.50
CA HIS A 70 -10.10 -1.89 2.90
C HIS A 70 -9.11 -2.61 3.84
N LYS A 71 -7.79 -2.41 3.64
CA LYS A 71 -6.76 -2.93 4.56
C LYS A 71 -6.82 -2.25 5.93
N ILE A 72 -7.05 -0.94 5.96
CA ILE A 72 -7.19 -0.17 7.20
C ILE A 72 -8.38 -0.70 8.00
N ASP A 73 -9.52 -0.94 7.36
CA ASP A 73 -10.70 -1.43 8.07
C ASP A 73 -10.48 -2.82 8.66
N LYS A 74 -9.87 -3.75 7.90
CA LYS A 74 -9.47 -5.07 8.41
C LYS A 74 -8.52 -4.97 9.60
N ALA A 75 -7.52 -4.09 9.51
CA ALA A 75 -6.56 -3.88 10.59
C ALA A 75 -7.23 -3.29 11.85
N LYS A 76 -8.18 -2.37 11.69
CA LYS A 76 -8.97 -1.81 12.81
C LYS A 76 -9.80 -2.89 13.48
N PHE A 77 -10.51 -3.72 12.72
CA PHE A 77 -11.28 -4.84 13.27
C PHE A 77 -10.40 -5.79 14.08
N ALA A 78 -9.24 -6.19 13.53
CA ALA A 78 -8.31 -7.06 14.24
C ALA A 78 -7.76 -6.41 15.53
N LEU A 79 -7.51 -5.10 15.51
CA LEU A 79 -7.07 -4.36 16.70
C LEU A 79 -8.16 -4.32 17.79
N GLU A 80 -9.42 -4.08 17.40
CA GLU A 80 -10.55 -4.06 18.33
C GLU A 80 -10.80 -5.43 18.95
N GLU A 81 -10.73 -6.50 18.16
CA GLU A 81 -10.82 -7.88 18.65
C GLU A 81 -9.72 -8.17 19.69
N LYS A 82 -8.46 -7.85 19.37
CA LYS A 82 -7.35 -8.01 20.33
C LYS A 82 -7.52 -7.17 21.59
N ARG A 83 -8.07 -5.97 21.47
CA ARG A 83 -8.35 -5.10 22.62
C ARG A 83 -9.45 -5.68 23.51
N ALA A 84 -10.47 -6.28 22.92
CA ALA A 84 -11.54 -6.97 23.65
C ALA A 84 -10.97 -8.17 24.42
N ASP A 85 -10.17 -9.02 23.75
CA ASP A 85 -9.50 -10.17 24.38
C ASP A 85 -8.64 -9.75 25.57
N TYR A 86 -7.79 -8.74 25.38
CA TYR A 86 -6.94 -8.22 26.44
C TYR A 86 -7.75 -7.68 27.61
N THR A 87 -8.86 -6.99 27.34
CA THR A 87 -9.70 -6.41 28.39
C THR A 87 -10.37 -7.51 29.22
N THR A 88 -10.88 -8.55 28.57
CA THR A 88 -11.46 -9.73 29.22
C THR A 88 -10.40 -10.45 30.06
N GLN A 89 -9.24 -10.77 29.48
CA GLN A 89 -8.17 -11.47 30.18
C GLN A 89 -7.65 -10.66 31.38
N LYS A 90 -7.54 -9.33 31.24
CA LYS A 90 -7.17 -8.44 32.34
C LYS A 90 -8.23 -8.48 33.44
N ALA A 91 -9.52 -8.47 33.10
CA ALA A 91 -10.59 -8.55 34.09
C ALA A 91 -10.54 -9.88 34.87
N ASP A 92 -10.28 -11.00 34.19
CA ASP A 92 -10.11 -12.30 34.82
C ASP A 92 -8.89 -12.36 35.74
N PHE A 93 -7.76 -11.81 35.29
CA PHE A 93 -6.55 -11.68 36.12
C PHE A 93 -6.81 -10.85 37.39
N MET A 94 -7.45 -9.69 37.23
CA MET A 94 -7.80 -8.83 38.36
C MET A 94 -8.77 -9.52 39.32
N LYS A 95 -9.72 -10.30 38.81
CA LYS A 95 -10.64 -11.11 39.63
C LYS A 95 -9.89 -12.18 40.41
N ALA A 96 -9.00 -12.92 39.75
CA ALA A 96 -8.16 -13.95 40.39
C ALA A 96 -7.23 -13.37 41.46
N GLY A 97 -6.79 -12.12 41.30
CA GLY A 97 -5.97 -11.42 42.29
C GLY A 97 -6.74 -10.81 43.47
N LYS A 98 -8.08 -10.87 43.48
CA LYS A 98 -8.87 -10.34 44.62
C LYS A 98 -8.66 -11.23 45.84
N GLN A 99 -8.40 -10.61 47.00
CA GLN A 99 -8.26 -11.32 48.28
C GLN A 99 -9.43 -12.27 48.55
N SER A 100 -10.66 -11.85 48.28
CA SER A 100 -11.86 -12.69 48.46
C SER A 100 -11.90 -13.93 47.57
N GLU A 101 -11.36 -13.89 46.37
CA GLU A 101 -11.28 -15.05 45.46
C GLU A 101 -10.09 -15.94 45.82
N ILE A 102 -8.97 -15.34 46.26
CA ILE A 102 -7.80 -16.07 46.75
C ILE A 102 -8.17 -16.88 48.00
N ILE A 103 -8.87 -16.28 48.98
CA ILE A 103 -9.31 -16.94 50.21
C ILE A 103 -10.15 -18.18 49.89
N LYS A 104 -11.17 -18.05 49.03
CA LYS A 104 -11.99 -19.20 48.58
C LYS A 104 -11.16 -20.32 47.94
N LYS A 105 -10.07 -19.96 47.25
CA LYS A 105 -9.20 -20.92 46.57
C LYS A 105 -8.21 -21.62 47.51
N VAL A 106 -7.82 -20.98 48.62
CA VAL A 106 -6.91 -21.54 49.63
C VAL A 106 -7.63 -22.15 50.84
N GLU A 107 -8.94 -21.93 50.98
CA GLU A 107 -9.81 -22.58 51.97
C GLU A 107 -9.66 -24.11 52.07
N PRO A 108 -9.63 -24.89 50.95
CA PRO A 108 -9.38 -26.33 51.02
C PRO A 108 -7.96 -26.70 51.51
N MET A 109 -7.04 -25.75 51.59
CA MET A 109 -5.69 -25.94 52.16
C MET A 109 -5.65 -25.59 53.67
N GLY A 110 -6.79 -25.21 54.27
CA GLY A 110 -6.89 -24.86 55.69
C GLY A 110 -6.30 -23.50 56.05
N LEU A 111 -6.08 -22.63 55.06
CA LEU A 111 -5.51 -21.30 55.26
C LEU A 111 -6.64 -20.27 55.44
N GLU A 112 -6.60 -19.51 56.55
CA GLU A 112 -7.59 -18.49 56.89
C GLU A 112 -7.00 -17.07 56.87
N GLU A 113 -7.86 -16.08 56.61
CA GLU A 113 -7.48 -14.68 56.64
C GLU A 113 -7.19 -14.22 58.07
N ASN A 114 -6.01 -13.64 58.29
CA ASN A 114 -5.67 -13.00 59.56
C ASN A 114 -6.42 -11.67 59.69
N LYS A 115 -7.57 -11.70 60.39
CA LYS A 115 -8.42 -10.52 60.65
C LYS A 115 -7.86 -9.57 61.72
N VAL A 116 -6.85 -10.02 62.46
CA VAL A 116 -6.26 -9.24 63.56
C VAL A 116 -5.02 -8.51 63.04
N PRO A 117 -4.96 -7.18 63.12
CA PRO A 117 -3.77 -6.45 62.71
C PRO A 117 -2.56 -6.87 63.55
N PRO A 118 -1.37 -7.00 62.94
CA PRO A 118 -0.16 -7.40 63.66
C PRO A 118 0.20 -6.36 64.72
N THR A 119 0.55 -6.82 65.92
CA THR A 119 0.96 -5.96 67.04
C THR A 119 2.30 -5.31 66.71
N LYS A 120 2.34 -3.97 66.70
CA LYS A 120 3.60 -3.23 66.59
C LYS A 120 4.40 -3.43 67.88
N ILE A 121 5.52 -4.15 67.79
CA ILE A 121 6.47 -4.25 68.90
C ILE A 121 7.23 -2.91 68.95
N VAL A 122 6.95 -2.10 69.96
CA VAL A 122 7.72 -0.89 70.26
C VAL A 122 8.73 -1.27 71.34
N VAL A 123 10.01 -1.17 71.01
CA VAL A 123 11.09 -1.33 71.98
C VAL A 123 11.25 0.03 72.66
N GLU A 124 10.90 0.12 73.94
CA GLU A 124 11.29 1.25 74.78
C GLU A 124 12.74 1.01 75.21
N GLU A 125 13.63 1.96 74.87
CA GLU A 125 15.00 2.03 75.41
C GLU A 125 14.97 2.49 76.87
#